data_AF-A0A968X294-F1
#
_entry.id   AF-A0A968X294-F1
#
_cell.length_a   1.000
_cell.length_b   1.000
_cell.length_c   1.000
_cell.angle_alpha   90.00
_cell.angle_beta   90.00
_cell.angle_gamma   90.00
#
_symmetry.space_group_name_H-M   'P 1'
#
loop_
_entity.id
_entity.type
_entity.pdbx_description
1 polymer ?
#
loop_
_entity_poly.entity_id
_entity_poly.type
_entity_poly.pdbx_seq_one_letter_code
_entity_poly.pdbx_strand_id
1 'polypeptide(L)'
;MLAVAAATASGVVAPAAAQTAGGGTWLTALNLSNSGSASQPVVALSADGTSHVMWWDSFDGMRYVSVPPSPDGVAAPTPRRAIVVPGIWNDRQTVQDPRTNRQSVTLSAPRALRLIADPNSRAHAFWPNVNSQLLYATTGGNNAWTQPAALADSASAMDVTADPSSTLHLVFVRPTLSPNAPPGLYYRAAAGPVGHPLRWSIPTPTFASTSHKM
;
A
#
# COMPACT_ATOMS: atom_id res chain seq x y z
N MET A 1 63.58 -41.02 18.69
CA MET A 1 63.28 -39.82 19.51
C MET A 1 62.15 -39.09 18.80
N LEU A 2 60.95 -39.17 19.38
CA LEU A 2 59.68 -38.66 18.85
C LEU A 2 59.58 -37.15 19.16
N ALA A 3 59.09 -36.34 18.24
CA ALA A 3 58.51 -35.05 18.56
C ALA A 3 57.26 -34.85 17.69
N VAL A 4 56.09 -35.05 18.31
CA VAL A 4 54.77 -34.72 17.78
C VAL A 4 54.53 -33.26 18.12
N ALA A 5 54.35 -32.40 17.11
CA ALA A 5 53.87 -31.04 17.31
C ALA A 5 52.35 -31.03 17.04
N ALA A 6 51.57 -30.85 18.10
CA ALA A 6 50.13 -30.64 18.02
C ALA A 6 49.87 -29.19 17.59
N ALA A 7 49.26 -29.00 16.42
CA ALA A 7 48.72 -27.71 16.00
C ALA A 7 47.26 -27.63 16.47
N THR A 8 46.98 -26.75 17.44
CA THR A 8 45.63 -26.40 17.85
C THR A 8 44.97 -25.56 16.76
N ALA A 9 43.94 -26.07 16.11
CA ALA A 9 43.08 -25.30 15.22
C ALA A 9 42.17 -24.40 16.08
N SER A 10 42.54 -23.13 16.25
CA SER A 10 41.61 -22.10 16.71
C SER A 10 40.66 -21.77 15.57
N GLY A 11 39.50 -22.43 15.56
CA GLY A 11 38.37 -22.04 14.73
C GLY A 11 37.88 -20.67 15.17
N VAL A 12 38.39 -19.61 14.54
CA VAL A 12 37.71 -18.32 14.54
C VAL A 12 36.44 -18.56 13.73
N VAL A 13 35.31 -18.76 14.43
CA VAL A 13 34.01 -18.52 13.82
C VAL A 13 33.99 -17.03 13.54
N ALA A 14 34.43 -16.66 12.33
CA ALA A 14 34.18 -15.33 11.83
C ALA A 14 32.66 -15.16 11.90
N PRO A 15 32.12 -14.12 12.56
CA PRO A 15 30.75 -13.76 12.31
C PRO A 15 30.64 -13.62 10.79
N ALA A 16 29.58 -14.18 10.20
CA ALA A 16 29.29 -13.92 8.80
C ALA A 16 29.33 -12.40 8.65
N ALA A 17 30.39 -11.90 8.01
CA ALA A 17 30.52 -10.51 7.65
C ALA A 17 29.46 -10.28 6.60
N ALA A 18 28.25 -9.96 7.05
CA ALA A 18 27.22 -9.40 6.21
C ALA A 18 27.77 -8.05 5.74
N GLN A 19 28.37 -8.12 4.55
CA GLN A 19 28.78 -7.03 3.67
C GLN A 19 30.11 -6.35 4.06
N THR A 20 31.16 -6.82 3.40
CA THR A 20 32.38 -6.08 3.11
C THR A 20 32.04 -4.70 2.53
N ALA A 21 32.58 -3.66 3.14
CA ALA A 21 32.59 -2.30 2.58
C ALA A 21 33.38 -2.29 1.27
N GLY A 22 32.67 -2.35 0.14
CA GLY A 22 33.22 -2.27 -1.21
C GLY A 22 32.18 -2.60 -2.29
N GLY A 23 31.46 -1.57 -2.79
CA GLY A 23 30.78 -1.63 -4.09
C GLY A 23 29.26 -1.86 -4.12
N GLY A 24 28.46 -1.11 -3.34
CA GLY A 24 26.99 -1.17 -3.40
C GLY A 24 26.31 0.20 -3.23
N THR A 25 25.77 0.71 -4.32
CA THR A 25 25.17 2.03 -4.62
C THR A 25 23.86 2.33 -3.87
N TRP A 26 23.86 2.34 -2.54
CA TRP A 26 22.74 2.92 -1.78
C TRP A 26 22.96 4.41 -1.55
N LEU A 27 21.96 5.21 -1.93
CA LEU A 27 21.93 6.65 -1.64
C LEU A 27 21.77 6.89 -0.14
N THR A 28 22.17 8.07 0.32
CA THR A 28 21.85 8.54 1.68
C THR A 28 20.35 8.45 1.91
N ALA A 29 19.95 7.84 3.02
CA ALA A 29 18.54 7.69 3.37
C ALA A 29 17.86 9.06 3.51
N LEU A 30 16.69 9.19 2.91
CA LEU A 30 15.90 10.42 2.91
C LEU A 30 14.68 10.26 3.81
N ASN A 31 14.52 11.15 4.79
CA ASN A 31 13.33 11.19 5.64
C ASN A 31 12.16 11.84 4.89
N LEU A 32 11.21 11.01 4.44
CA LEU A 32 10.00 11.47 3.74
C LEU A 32 8.92 12.00 4.68
N SER A 33 8.83 11.48 5.91
CA SER A 33 7.74 11.83 6.83
C SER A 33 8.00 13.11 7.61
N ASN A 34 9.27 13.34 8.00
CA ASN A 34 9.65 14.33 9.01
C ASN A 34 8.82 14.20 10.30
N SER A 35 8.38 12.97 10.63
CA SER A 35 7.54 12.65 11.77
C SER A 35 8.01 11.38 12.46
N GLY A 36 8.04 11.41 13.79
CA GLY A 36 8.38 10.26 14.64
C GLY A 36 7.22 9.27 14.84
N SER A 37 6.02 9.57 14.35
CA SER A 37 4.84 8.70 14.45
C SER A 37 4.43 8.05 13.13
N ALA A 38 5.27 8.15 12.10
CA ALA A 38 5.04 7.51 10.82
C ALA A 38 5.10 5.98 10.94
N SER A 39 4.13 5.30 10.34
CA SER A 39 3.96 3.85 10.41
C SER A 39 3.32 3.31 9.13
N GLN A 40 3.38 1.99 8.94
CA GLN A 40 2.76 1.27 7.81
C GLN A 40 3.09 1.89 6.43
N PRO A 41 4.38 2.13 6.10
CA PRO A 41 4.70 2.66 4.79
C PRO A 41 4.37 1.64 3.70
N VAL A 42 3.82 2.13 2.59
CA VAL A 42 3.65 1.37 1.35
C VAL A 42 4.23 2.18 0.19
N VAL A 43 4.84 1.48 -0.77
CA VAL A 43 5.47 2.09 -1.94
C VAL A 43 4.97 1.42 -3.22
N ALA A 44 4.79 2.21 -4.27
CA ALA A 44 4.56 1.75 -5.63
C ALA A 44 5.49 2.48 -6.60
N LEU A 45 5.88 1.83 -7.69
CA LEU A 45 6.75 2.40 -8.71
C LEU A 45 5.99 2.51 -10.03
N SER A 46 6.06 3.69 -10.64
CA SER A 46 5.53 3.98 -11.97
C SER A 46 6.52 3.64 -13.06
N ALA A 47 6.04 3.45 -14.30
CA ALA A 47 6.88 3.13 -15.45
C ALA A 47 7.91 4.23 -15.81
N ASP A 48 7.62 5.48 -15.44
CA ASP A 48 8.53 6.63 -15.59
C ASP A 48 9.61 6.69 -14.49
N GLY A 49 9.64 5.72 -13.57
CA GLY A 49 10.54 5.67 -12.42
C GLY A 49 10.08 6.51 -11.22
N THR A 50 8.93 7.18 -11.30
CA THR A 50 8.35 7.90 -10.17
C THR A 50 7.91 6.89 -9.10
N SER A 51 8.42 7.05 -7.88
CA SER A 51 7.95 6.28 -6.71
C SER A 51 6.81 7.03 -6.01
N HIS A 52 5.76 6.30 -5.65
CA HIS A 52 4.63 6.78 -4.88
C HIS A 52 4.69 6.14 -3.50
N VAL A 53 4.72 6.95 -2.45
CA VAL A 53 4.85 6.46 -1.07
C VAL A 53 3.68 6.96 -0.24
N MET A 54 3.05 6.08 0.53
CA MET A 54 2.05 6.42 1.53
C MET A 54 2.47 5.88 2.89
N TRP A 55 2.08 6.57 3.95
CA TRP A 55 2.28 6.12 5.33
C TRP A 55 1.18 6.65 6.23
N TRP A 56 0.92 5.96 7.33
CA TRP A 56 0.06 6.45 8.39
C TRP A 56 0.87 7.30 9.38
N ASP A 57 0.40 8.52 9.65
CA ASP A 57 0.87 9.35 10.74
C ASP A 57 -0.21 9.41 11.83
N SER A 58 0.14 9.16 13.10
CA SER A 58 -0.87 9.12 14.17
C SER A 58 -1.53 10.47 14.47
N PHE A 59 -0.94 11.58 14.03
CA PHE A 59 -1.46 12.94 14.21
C PHE A 59 -2.16 13.44 12.96
N ASP A 60 -1.57 13.20 11.79
CA ASP A 60 -2.08 13.74 10.51
C ASP A 60 -2.93 12.75 9.70
N GLY A 61 -2.96 11.47 10.08
CA GLY A 61 -3.61 10.41 9.33
C GLY A 61 -2.79 9.96 8.12
N MET A 62 -3.46 9.55 7.04
CA MET A 62 -2.79 9.06 5.85
C MET A 62 -2.02 10.18 5.14
N ARG A 63 -0.74 9.95 4.87
CA ARG A 63 0.14 10.85 4.14
C ARG A 63 0.55 10.23 2.82
N TYR A 64 0.89 11.08 1.85
CA TYR A 64 1.34 10.67 0.52
C TYR A 64 2.42 11.61 0.00
N VAL A 65 3.39 11.04 -0.73
CA VAL A 65 4.37 11.79 -1.52
C VAL A 65 4.70 11.03 -2.80
N SER A 66 4.99 11.76 -3.87
CA SER A 66 5.68 11.20 -5.03
C SER A 66 7.13 11.68 -5.10
N VAL A 67 8.00 10.76 -5.48
CA VAL A 67 9.44 10.93 -5.56
C VAL A 67 9.83 10.63 -7.00
N PRO A 68 10.24 11.65 -7.79
CA PRO A 68 10.75 11.43 -9.15
C PRO A 68 11.96 10.48 -9.14
N PRO A 69 12.30 9.85 -10.28
CA PRO A 69 13.53 9.07 -10.38
C PRO A 69 14.76 9.94 -10.08
N SER A 70 15.83 9.30 -9.63
CA SER A 70 17.12 9.97 -9.47
C SER A 70 17.59 10.52 -10.84
N PRO A 71 18.00 11.80 -10.94
CA PRO A 71 18.41 12.39 -12.22
C PRO A 71 19.57 11.68 -12.91
N ASP A 72 20.48 11.10 -12.12
CA ASP A 72 21.74 10.48 -12.57
C ASP A 72 21.98 9.10 -11.95
N GLY A 73 21.00 8.58 -11.19
CA GLY A 73 21.10 7.29 -10.49
C GLY A 73 22.01 7.31 -9.25
N VAL A 74 22.65 8.43 -8.94
CA VAL A 74 23.63 8.56 -7.85
C VAL A 74 23.34 9.72 -6.89
N ALA A 75 22.49 10.66 -7.29
CA ALA A 75 21.99 11.72 -6.42
C ALA A 75 20.63 11.34 -5.81
N ALA A 76 20.41 11.74 -4.56
CA ALA A 76 19.10 11.61 -3.93
C ALA A 76 18.06 12.42 -4.72
N PRO A 77 16.93 11.80 -5.13
CA PRO A 77 15.86 12.55 -5.77
C PRO A 77 15.27 13.57 -4.80
N THR A 78 14.72 14.67 -5.33
CA THR A 78 13.98 15.64 -4.52
C THR A 78 12.52 15.23 -4.46
N PRO A 79 11.98 14.78 -3.31
CA PRO A 79 10.58 14.44 -3.18
C PRO A 79 9.72 15.68 -3.41
N ARG A 80 8.52 15.45 -3.94
CA ARG A 80 7.49 16.48 -3.90
C ARG A 80 7.06 16.73 -2.45
N ARG A 81 6.30 17.80 -2.21
CA ARG A 81 5.76 18.07 -0.87
C ARG A 81 4.78 16.95 -0.47
N ALA A 82 5.01 16.35 0.70
CA ALA A 82 4.08 15.40 1.30
C ALA A 82 2.73 16.07 1.62
N ILE A 83 1.63 15.39 1.31
CA ILE A 83 0.26 15.86 1.54
C ILE A 83 -0.50 14.91 2.45
N VAL A 84 -1.56 15.41 3.08
CA VAL A 84 -2.57 14.58 3.78
C VAL A 84 -3.54 14.04 2.74
N VAL A 85 -3.90 12.76 2.85
CA VAL A 85 -4.89 12.11 1.98
C VAL A 85 -6.17 11.89 2.76
N PRO A 86 -7.22 12.70 2.52
CA PRO A 86 -8.49 12.53 3.22
C PRO A 86 -9.17 11.23 2.77
N GLY A 87 -9.91 10.61 3.67
CA GLY A 87 -10.75 9.44 3.38
C GLY A 87 -10.08 8.08 3.60
N ILE A 88 -8.76 8.03 3.74
CA ILE A 88 -8.04 6.74 3.87
C ILE A 88 -7.77 6.45 5.34
N TRP A 89 -8.66 5.67 5.95
CA TRP A 89 -8.56 5.15 7.32
C TRP A 89 -9.30 3.81 7.42
N ASN A 90 -8.98 3.02 8.45
CA ASN A 90 -9.72 1.80 8.79
C ASN A 90 -11.06 2.12 9.46
N ASP A 91 -11.01 2.95 10.49
CA ASP A 91 -12.17 3.32 11.32
C ASP A 91 -12.12 4.81 11.66
N ARG A 92 -13.28 5.42 11.82
CA ARG A 92 -13.48 6.79 12.28
C ARG A 92 -14.45 6.76 13.45
N GLN A 93 -13.91 6.89 14.65
CA GLN A 93 -14.68 6.90 15.87
C GLN A 93 -14.93 8.33 16.32
N THR A 94 -16.20 8.71 16.46
CA THR A 94 -16.60 9.98 17.05
C THR A 94 -17.04 9.73 18.48
N VAL A 95 -16.31 10.29 19.45
CA VAL A 95 -16.65 10.21 20.87
C VAL A 95 -17.10 11.59 21.34
N GLN A 96 -18.31 11.67 21.87
CA GLN A 96 -18.87 12.88 22.46
C GLN A 96 -18.71 12.81 23.98
N ASP A 97 -18.09 13.83 24.57
CA ASP A 97 -18.01 13.98 26.01
C ASP A 97 -19.36 14.48 26.55
N PRO A 98 -20.09 13.68 27.36
CA PRO A 98 -21.39 14.06 27.88
C PRO A 98 -21.35 15.23 28.86
N ARG A 99 -20.18 15.55 29.44
CA ARG A 99 -20.05 16.65 30.42
C ARG A 99 -19.77 17.99 29.76
N THR A 100 -19.03 17.98 28.66
CA THR A 100 -18.58 19.22 27.98
C THR A 100 -19.24 19.44 26.62
N ASN A 101 -20.03 18.46 26.14
CA ASN A 101 -20.60 18.41 24.80
C ASN A 101 -19.55 18.52 23.67
N ARG A 102 -18.28 18.22 23.99
CA ARG A 102 -17.18 18.25 23.02
C ARG A 102 -17.13 16.94 22.24
N GLN A 103 -16.90 17.04 20.94
CA GLN A 103 -16.68 15.89 20.08
C GLN A 103 -15.18 15.71 19.82
N SER A 104 -14.73 14.48 19.91
CA SER A 104 -13.39 14.06 19.48
C SER A 104 -13.52 13.01 18.39
N VAL A 105 -12.65 13.08 17.39
CA VAL A 105 -12.61 12.13 16.28
C VAL A 105 -11.27 11.42 16.34
N THR A 106 -11.29 10.10 16.47
CA THR A 106 -10.11 9.25 16.39
C THR A 106 -10.14 8.46 15.09
N LEU A 107 -9.04 8.50 14.34
CA LEU A 107 -8.86 7.71 13.13
C LEU A 107 -7.88 6.57 13.39
N SER A 108 -8.12 5.42 12.76
CA SER A 108 -7.21 4.28 12.80
C SER A 108 -6.61 4.00 11.43
N ALA A 109 -5.36 3.53 11.40
CA ALA A 109 -4.66 3.19 10.17
C ALA A 109 -5.33 2.02 9.40
N PRO A 110 -5.37 2.03 8.07
CA PRO A 110 -5.86 0.90 7.26
C PRO A 110 -5.10 -0.41 7.56
N ARG A 111 -5.81 -1.54 7.66
CA ARG A 111 -5.18 -2.83 8.02
C ARG A 111 -4.40 -3.50 6.88
N ALA A 112 -4.81 -3.24 5.64
CA ALA A 112 -4.27 -3.90 4.45
C ALA A 112 -4.28 -2.93 3.27
N LEU A 113 -3.64 -1.77 3.44
CA LEU A 113 -3.47 -0.81 2.36
C LEU A 113 -2.60 -1.41 1.25
N ARG A 114 -3.10 -1.41 0.02
CA ARG A 114 -2.32 -1.72 -1.18
C ARG A 114 -2.22 -0.48 -2.03
N LEU A 115 -1.00 -0.15 -2.44
CA LEU A 115 -0.69 0.93 -3.36
C LEU A 115 -0.09 0.33 -4.62
N ILE A 116 -0.60 0.72 -5.78
CA ILE A 116 0.03 0.44 -7.08
C ILE A 116 0.09 1.73 -7.89
N ALA A 117 0.94 1.74 -8.92
CA ALA A 117 0.95 2.81 -9.89
C ALA A 117 0.68 2.27 -11.30
N ASP A 118 -0.02 3.04 -12.12
CA ASP A 118 -0.26 2.70 -13.52
C ASP A 118 0.85 3.25 -14.44
N PRO A 119 0.93 2.82 -15.71
CA PRO A 119 1.87 3.36 -16.68
C PRO A 119 1.78 4.87 -16.94
N ASN A 120 0.67 5.52 -16.57
CA ASN A 120 0.47 6.98 -16.67
C ASN A 120 0.90 7.71 -15.39
N SER A 121 1.64 7.04 -14.50
CA SER A 121 2.09 7.54 -13.20
C SER A 121 0.95 7.98 -12.26
N ARG A 122 -0.23 7.36 -12.37
CA ARG A 122 -1.30 7.51 -11.38
C ARG A 122 -1.12 6.47 -10.29
N ALA A 123 -1.19 6.91 -9.03
CA ALA A 123 -1.23 6.01 -7.90
C ALA A 123 -2.69 5.58 -7.61
N HIS A 124 -2.84 4.34 -7.18
CA HIS A 124 -4.11 3.71 -6.84
C HIS A 124 -3.99 3.04 -5.47
N ALA A 125 -4.80 3.51 -4.52
CA ALA A 125 -4.88 2.96 -3.18
C ALA A 125 -6.13 2.10 -3.03
N PHE A 126 -5.97 0.92 -2.42
CA PHE A 126 -7.03 -0.01 -2.11
C PHE A 126 -6.92 -0.43 -0.65
N TRP A 127 -8.03 -0.51 0.07
CA TRP A 127 -8.00 -0.97 1.46
C TRP A 127 -9.39 -1.44 1.92
N PRO A 128 -9.48 -2.48 2.76
CA PRO A 128 -10.69 -2.75 3.52
C PRO A 128 -10.85 -1.72 4.66
N ASN A 129 -12.09 -1.31 4.93
CA ASN A 129 -12.43 -0.57 6.15
C ASN A 129 -12.84 -1.52 7.29
N VAL A 130 -13.20 -0.97 8.45
CA VAL A 130 -13.64 -1.74 9.63
C VAL A 130 -14.88 -2.60 9.35
N ASN A 131 -15.74 -2.19 8.41
CA ASN A 131 -16.91 -2.93 7.97
C ASN A 131 -16.59 -3.96 6.87
N SER A 132 -15.30 -4.21 6.60
CA SER A 132 -14.80 -5.08 5.52
C SER A 132 -15.12 -4.61 4.10
N GLN A 133 -15.67 -3.41 3.90
CA GLN A 133 -15.91 -2.89 2.55
C GLN A 133 -14.57 -2.58 1.89
N LEU A 134 -14.38 -3.04 0.65
CA LEU A 134 -13.20 -2.72 -0.13
C LEU A 134 -13.35 -1.31 -0.71
N LEU A 135 -12.47 -0.40 -0.32
CA LEU A 135 -12.43 0.98 -0.77
C LEU A 135 -11.29 1.20 -1.77
N TYR A 136 -11.46 2.21 -2.61
CA TYR A 136 -10.53 2.63 -3.65
C TYR A 136 -10.42 4.16 -3.72
N ALA A 137 -9.20 4.66 -3.90
CA ALA A 137 -8.93 6.04 -4.27
C ALA A 137 -7.74 6.11 -5.23
N THR A 138 -7.65 7.19 -6.00
CA THR A 138 -6.55 7.40 -6.95
C THR A 138 -6.13 8.86 -7.02
N THR A 139 -4.90 9.11 -7.47
CA THR A 139 -4.42 10.45 -7.77
C THR A 139 -5.03 10.97 -9.07
N GLY A 140 -5.60 12.17 -9.04
CA GLY A 140 -5.94 12.98 -10.21
C GLY A 140 -4.77 13.83 -10.70
N GLY A 141 -5.00 14.68 -11.72
CA GLY A 141 -3.98 15.42 -12.47
C GLY A 141 -3.11 16.44 -11.71
N ASN A 142 -3.30 16.62 -10.39
CA ASN A 142 -2.55 17.57 -9.54
C ASN A 142 -2.02 16.93 -8.25
N ASN A 143 -1.79 15.61 -8.21
CA ASN A 143 -1.54 14.85 -6.97
C ASN A 143 -2.67 14.95 -5.94
N ALA A 144 -3.85 15.44 -6.34
CA ALA A 144 -5.05 15.44 -5.51
C ALA A 144 -5.67 14.04 -5.54
N TRP A 145 -5.99 13.49 -4.37
CA TRP A 145 -6.64 12.19 -4.26
C TRP A 145 -8.15 12.31 -4.45
N THR A 146 -8.76 11.34 -5.11
CA THR A 146 -10.22 11.22 -5.19
C THR A 146 -10.81 10.89 -3.81
N GLN A 147 -12.10 11.18 -3.63
CA GLN A 147 -12.85 10.61 -2.50
C GLN A 147 -12.86 9.07 -2.58
N PRO A 148 -12.80 8.35 -1.45
CA PRO A 148 -12.90 6.90 -1.45
C PRO A 148 -14.22 6.42 -2.05
N ALA A 149 -14.13 5.47 -2.97
CA ALA A 149 -15.27 4.77 -3.54
C ALA A 149 -15.29 3.32 -3.10
N ALA A 150 -16.47 2.79 -2.73
CA ALA A 150 -16.63 1.38 -2.43
C ALA A 150 -16.61 0.54 -3.72
N LEU A 151 -15.74 -0.47 -3.75
CA LEU A 151 -15.65 -1.45 -4.83
C LEU A 151 -16.36 -2.77 -4.50
N ALA A 152 -16.49 -3.11 -3.23
CA ALA A 152 -17.24 -4.28 -2.79
C ALA A 152 -17.73 -4.07 -1.35
N ASP A 153 -18.89 -4.65 -1.03
CA ASP A 153 -19.45 -4.58 0.32
C ASP A 153 -18.67 -5.43 1.33
N SER A 154 -17.87 -6.39 0.85
CA SER A 154 -17.00 -7.21 1.69
C SER A 154 -15.82 -7.76 0.89
N ALA A 155 -14.60 -7.57 1.41
CA ALA A 155 -13.40 -8.24 0.94
C ALA A 155 -12.52 -8.62 2.13
N SER A 156 -12.19 -9.90 2.28
CA SER A 156 -11.26 -10.38 3.31
C SER A 156 -9.81 -10.38 2.85
N ALA A 157 -9.58 -10.46 1.55
CA ALA A 157 -8.28 -10.38 0.90
C ALA A 157 -8.44 -9.77 -0.49
N MET A 158 -7.38 -9.14 -1.00
CA MET A 158 -7.33 -8.60 -2.34
C MET A 158 -5.91 -8.59 -2.89
N ASP A 159 -5.80 -8.58 -4.21
CA ASP A 159 -4.58 -8.18 -4.91
C ASP A 159 -4.96 -7.43 -6.20
N VAL A 160 -4.05 -6.57 -6.65
CA VAL A 160 -4.30 -5.69 -7.79
C VAL A 160 -3.03 -5.44 -8.58
N THR A 161 -3.18 -5.36 -9.90
CA THR A 161 -2.11 -4.99 -10.82
C THR A 161 -2.62 -4.06 -11.92
N ALA A 162 -1.73 -3.30 -12.54
CA ALA A 162 -2.00 -2.53 -13.74
C ALA A 162 -1.31 -3.19 -14.92
N ASP A 163 -2.00 -3.30 -16.06
CA ASP A 163 -1.39 -3.73 -17.31
C ASP A 163 -0.74 -2.54 -18.05
N PRO A 164 0.02 -2.79 -19.14
CA PRO A 164 0.64 -1.71 -19.95
C PRO A 164 -0.36 -0.72 -20.58
N SER A 165 -1.65 -1.06 -20.66
CA SER A 165 -2.71 -0.19 -21.15
C SER A 165 -3.34 0.69 -20.06
N SER A 166 -2.81 0.63 -18.83
CA SER A 166 -3.38 1.26 -17.63
C SER A 166 -4.74 0.70 -17.23
N THR A 167 -5.07 -0.52 -17.68
CA THR A 167 -6.20 -1.27 -17.14
C THR A 167 -5.81 -1.87 -15.80
N LEU A 168 -6.61 -1.63 -14.76
CA LEU A 168 -6.43 -2.26 -13.46
C LEU A 168 -7.14 -3.60 -13.41
N HIS A 169 -6.46 -4.63 -12.93
CA HIS A 169 -6.98 -5.97 -12.69
C HIS A 169 -7.00 -6.20 -11.19
N LEU A 170 -8.20 -6.26 -10.61
CA LEU A 170 -8.44 -6.48 -9.20
C LEU A 170 -9.03 -7.88 -8.99
N VAL A 171 -8.44 -8.64 -8.07
CA VAL A 171 -8.99 -9.89 -7.57
C VAL A 171 -9.22 -9.77 -6.07
N PHE A 172 -10.35 -10.24 -5.56
CA PHE A 172 -10.64 -10.20 -4.13
C PHE A 172 -11.50 -11.37 -3.66
N VAL A 173 -11.35 -11.74 -2.39
CA VAL A 173 -12.14 -12.79 -1.75
C VAL A 173 -13.32 -12.16 -1.04
N ARG A 174 -14.53 -12.57 -1.41
CA ARG A 174 -15.77 -12.16 -0.75
C ARG A 174 -16.25 -13.30 0.16
N PRO A 175 -16.25 -13.13 1.49
CA PRO A 175 -16.66 -14.18 2.42
C PRO A 175 -18.17 -14.22 2.67
N THR A 176 -18.90 -13.17 2.29
CA THR A 176 -20.32 -13.03 2.62
C THR A 176 -21.22 -13.69 1.58
N LEU A 177 -22.30 -14.30 2.05
CA LEU A 177 -23.38 -14.81 1.21
C LEU A 177 -24.44 -13.70 1.07
N SER A 178 -24.77 -13.35 -0.17
CA SER A 178 -25.94 -12.53 -0.47
C SER A 178 -26.70 -13.09 -1.66
N PRO A 179 -27.98 -12.74 -1.85
CA PRO A 179 -28.82 -13.30 -2.93
C PRO A 179 -28.21 -13.15 -4.33
N ASN A 180 -27.49 -12.06 -4.57
CA ASN A 180 -26.94 -11.71 -5.89
C ASN A 180 -25.43 -11.96 -6.01
N ALA A 181 -24.78 -12.43 -4.95
CA ALA A 181 -23.35 -12.70 -4.93
C ALA A 181 -23.03 -13.78 -3.88
N PRO A 182 -22.65 -15.00 -4.28
CA PRO A 182 -22.19 -16.03 -3.34
C PRO A 182 -20.79 -15.70 -2.77
N PRO A 183 -20.36 -16.35 -1.69
CA PRO A 183 -18.96 -16.31 -1.27
C PRO A 183 -18.04 -16.88 -2.36
N GLY A 184 -16.87 -16.27 -2.57
CA GLY A 184 -15.95 -16.72 -3.60
C GLY A 184 -14.84 -15.73 -3.96
N LEU A 185 -14.11 -16.07 -5.02
CA LEU A 185 -13.08 -15.23 -5.62
C LEU A 185 -13.69 -14.40 -6.74
N TYR A 186 -13.57 -13.09 -6.65
CA TYR A 186 -14.15 -12.14 -7.59
C TYR A 186 -13.07 -11.39 -8.34
N TYR A 187 -13.37 -11.09 -9.60
CA TYR A 187 -12.54 -10.26 -10.47
C TYR A 187 -13.29 -8.99 -10.85
N ARG A 188 -12.55 -7.88 -10.94
CA ARG A 188 -12.98 -6.62 -11.56
C ARG A 188 -11.86 -6.02 -12.40
N ALA A 189 -12.23 -5.37 -13.49
CA ALA A 189 -11.35 -4.54 -14.28
C ALA A 189 -11.71 -3.07 -14.13
N ALA A 190 -10.74 -2.16 -14.22
CA ALA A 190 -10.99 -0.74 -14.38
C ALA A 190 -10.22 -0.18 -15.57
N ALA A 191 -10.90 0.48 -16.48
CA ALA A 191 -10.29 1.18 -17.59
C ALA A 191 -10.97 2.54 -17.81
N GLY A 192 -10.27 3.46 -18.45
CA GLY A 192 -10.83 4.76 -18.79
C GLY A 192 -9.86 5.54 -19.67
N PRO A 193 -10.36 6.49 -20.47
CA PRO A 193 -9.50 7.36 -21.25
C PRO A 193 -8.57 8.17 -20.34
N VAL A 194 -7.36 8.44 -20.83
CA VAL A 194 -6.39 9.31 -20.15
C VAL A 194 -7.06 10.63 -19.80
N GLY A 195 -6.85 11.11 -18.58
CA GLY A 195 -7.49 12.34 -18.08
C GLY A 195 -8.87 12.15 -17.42
N HIS A 196 -9.51 10.98 -17.55
CA HIS A 196 -10.83 10.72 -16.97
C HIS A 196 -10.78 9.74 -15.78
N PRO A 197 -11.84 9.71 -14.93
CA PRO A 197 -12.00 8.69 -13.91
C PRO A 197 -12.11 7.29 -14.53
N LEU A 198 -11.45 6.31 -13.90
CA LEU A 198 -11.58 4.91 -14.31
C LEU A 198 -13.01 4.41 -14.07
N ARG A 199 -13.50 3.58 -14.98
CA ARG A 199 -14.78 2.89 -14.87
C ARG A 199 -14.55 1.43 -14.51
N TRP A 200 -15.09 1.02 -13.38
CA TRP A 200 -14.99 -0.36 -12.91
C TRP A 200 -16.06 -1.25 -13.54
N SER A 201 -15.69 -2.44 -13.97
CA SER A 201 -16.63 -3.49 -14.38
C SER A 201 -17.52 -3.92 -13.21
N ILE A 202 -18.64 -4.58 -13.50
CA ILE A 202 -19.37 -5.32 -12.46
C ILE A 202 -18.49 -6.46 -11.91
N PRO A 203 -18.55 -6.80 -10.61
CA PRO A 203 -17.84 -7.94 -10.05
C PRO A 203 -18.26 -9.25 -10.73
N THR A 204 -17.29 -10.04 -11.17
CA THR A 204 -17.55 -11.35 -11.78
C THR A 204 -16.92 -12.45 -10.91
N PRO A 205 -17.69 -13.48 -10.47
CA PRO A 205 -17.11 -14.61 -9.76
C PRO A 205 -16.22 -15.40 -10.72
N THR A 206 -14.95 -15.57 -10.35
CA THR A 206 -13.99 -16.46 -11.04
C THR A 206 -14.01 -17.86 -10.44
N PHE A 207 -14.41 -17.95 -9.17
CA PHE A 207 -14.70 -19.19 -8.46
C PHE A 207 -15.80 -18.95 -7.43
N ALA A 208 -16.83 -19.79 -7.42
CA ALA A 208 -17.91 -19.76 -6.43
C ALA A 208 -17.81 -20.99 -5.53
N SER A 209 -17.71 -20.79 -4.21
CA SER A 209 -17.70 -21.91 -3.26
C SER A 209 -19.15 -22.29 -2.91
N THR A 210 -19.57 -23.51 -3.24
CA THR A 210 -20.85 -24.07 -2.82
C THR A 210 -20.71 -24.78 -1.48
N SER A 211 -20.27 -24.08 -0.44
CA SER A 211 -20.21 -24.68 0.90
C SER A 211 -21.62 -24.66 1.51
N HIS A 212 -22.41 -25.72 1.25
CA HIS A 212 -23.56 -26.04 2.08
C HIS A 212 -23.03 -26.49 3.44
N LYS A 213 -23.36 -25.76 4.52
CA LYS A 213 -23.25 -26.34 5.86
C LYS A 213 -24.29 -27.46 5.94
N MET A 214 -23.82 -28.71 6.07
CA MET A 214 -24.63 -29.81 6.60
C MET A 214 -24.79 -29.62 8.11
#